data_AF-A0A6M1TT51-F1
#
_entry.id   AF-A0A6M1TT51-F1
#
_cell.length_a   1.000
_cell.length_b   1.000
_cell.length_c   1.000
_cell.angle_alpha   90.00
_cell.angle_beta   90.00
_cell.angle_gamma   90.00
#
_symmetry.space_group_name_H-M   'P 1'
#
loop_
_entity.id
_entity.type
_entity.pdbx_description
1 polymer ?
#
loop_
_entity_poly.entity_id
_entity_poly.type
_entity_poly.pdbx_seq_one_letter_code
_entity_poly.pdbx_strand_id
1 'polypeptide(L)'
;GKYETVFIDSITVAGRLCFQWCRGQPEAFSEKTGKPDIRGAYGLHGREMIGWLTHLQHTRGKHVWFVGILDERLDDFNRKVFQPQIDGSKTGLELPGIVDQVITMADIPDPGGQPQRAFVCQTLNPWGFPAKDRSGRLDRVEAPHLGRLMEKIQRPAVPASERLTWPPVTPADPAPAPAPEPGHG
;
A
#
# COMPACT_ATOMS: atom_id res chain seq x y z
N GLY A 1 -24.22 7.60 -13.65
CA GLY A 1 -23.50 8.84 -13.29
C GLY A 1 -22.48 9.16 -14.38
N LYS A 2 -22.10 10.42 -14.57
CA LYS A 2 -21.28 10.88 -15.70
C LYS A 2 -19.87 10.26 -15.79
N TYR A 3 -19.28 9.87 -14.66
CA TYR A 3 -17.91 9.33 -14.61
C TYR A 3 -17.90 7.93 -13.96
N GLU A 4 -17.11 7.02 -14.51
CA GLU A 4 -16.91 5.66 -14.00
C GLU A 4 -15.58 5.50 -13.24
N THR A 5 -14.57 6.29 -13.58
CA THR A 5 -13.26 6.29 -12.93
C THR A 5 -12.96 7.64 -12.31
N VAL A 6 -12.40 7.61 -11.10
CA VAL A 6 -11.98 8.79 -10.34
C VAL A 6 -10.51 8.61 -9.98
N PHE A 7 -9.69 9.57 -10.40
CA PHE A 7 -8.28 9.66 -10.00
C PHE A 7 -8.13 10.71 -8.90
N ILE A 8 -7.45 10.31 -7.84
CA ILE A 8 -7.05 11.17 -6.74
C ILE A 8 -5.53 11.24 -6.79
N ASP A 9 -5.05 12.28 -7.48
CA ASP A 9 -3.63 12.57 -7.64
C ASP A 9 -3.28 13.85 -6.87
N SER A 10 -2.80 13.76 -5.61
CA SER A 10 -2.35 12.56 -4.90
C SER A 10 -2.98 12.36 -3.53
N ILE A 11 -2.94 11.11 -3.05
CA ILE A 11 -3.32 10.77 -1.67
C ILE A 11 -2.47 11.52 -0.63
N THR A 12 -1.22 11.84 -0.98
CA THR A 12 -0.33 12.65 -0.15
C THR A 12 -0.87 14.07 0.01
N VAL A 13 -1.31 14.71 -1.08
CA VAL A 13 -1.92 16.04 -1.03
C VAL A 13 -3.26 16.00 -0.29
N ALA A 14 -4.09 14.98 -0.52
CA ALA A 14 -5.34 14.80 0.20
C ALA A 14 -5.12 14.67 1.72
N GLY A 15 -4.14 13.88 2.15
CA GLY A 15 -3.74 13.76 3.55
C GLY A 15 -3.26 15.09 4.13
N ARG A 16 -2.43 15.84 3.39
CA ARG A 16 -1.98 17.16 3.84
C ARG A 16 -3.14 18.14 4.06
N LEU A 17 -4.11 18.20 3.15
CA LEU A 17 -5.28 19.06 3.27
C LEU A 17 -6.16 18.64 4.45
N CYS A 18 -6.35 17.34 4.63
CA CYS A 18 -7.07 16.78 5.77
C CYS A 18 -6.39 17.18 7.09
N PHE A 19 -5.06 17.01 7.20
CA PHE A 19 -4.32 17.40 8.40
C PHE A 19 -4.39 18.92 8.67
N GLN A 20 -4.31 19.75 7.63
CA GLN A 20 -4.47 21.20 7.76
C GLN A 20 -5.84 21.57 8.37
N TRP A 21 -6.91 20.91 7.91
CA TRP A 21 -8.25 21.09 8.49
C TRP A 21 -8.32 20.58 9.93
N CYS A 22 -7.74 19.40 10.22
CA CYS A 22 -7.72 18.82 11.57
C CYS A 22 -7.06 19.74 12.60
N ARG A 23 -6.03 20.49 12.23
CA ARG A 23 -5.35 21.45 13.12
C ARG A 23 -6.23 22.61 13.59
N GLY A 24 -7.34 22.87 12.91
CA GLY A 24 -8.32 23.89 13.29
C GLY A 24 -9.48 23.35 14.14
N GLN A 25 -9.55 22.04 14.38
CA GLN A 25 -10.68 21.42 15.08
C GLN A 25 -10.50 21.46 16.60
N PRO A 26 -11.59 21.41 17.39
CA PRO A 26 -11.52 21.41 18.85
C PRO A 26 -10.57 20.35 19.44
N GLU A 27 -10.54 19.15 18.85
CA GLU A 27 -9.67 18.05 19.28
C GLU A 27 -8.18 18.33 19.09
N ALA A 28 -7.81 19.35 18.32
CA ALA A 28 -6.44 19.82 18.15
C ALA A 28 -6.03 20.86 19.22
N PHE A 29 -6.82 21.05 20.28
CA PHE A 29 -6.51 21.93 21.39
C PHE A 29 -6.68 21.21 22.74
N SER A 30 -5.80 21.52 23.68
CA SER A 30 -5.86 20.99 25.04
C SER A 30 -7.05 21.59 25.80
N GLU A 31 -7.98 20.75 26.27
CA GLU A 31 -9.12 21.20 27.10
C GLU A 31 -8.65 21.92 28.38
N LYS A 32 -7.49 21.55 28.92
CA LYS A 32 -6.94 22.13 30.16
C LYS A 32 -6.29 23.49 29.96
N THR A 33 -5.66 23.72 28.80
CA THR A 33 -4.77 24.88 28.60
C THR A 33 -5.14 25.76 27.40
N GLY A 34 -6.05 25.30 26.53
CA GLY A 34 -6.40 25.95 25.27
C GLY A 34 -5.29 25.97 24.22
N LYS A 35 -4.11 25.39 24.51
CA LYS A 35 -2.97 25.39 23.60
C LYS A 35 -3.11 24.31 22.52
N PRO A 36 -2.53 24.49 21.33
CA PRO A 36 -2.52 23.47 20.29
C PRO A 36 -1.96 22.13 20.77
N ASP A 37 -2.72 21.07 20.55
CA ASP A 37 -2.35 19.67 20.77
C ASP A 37 -2.20 18.96 19.41
N ILE A 38 -0.94 18.80 19.00
CA ILE A 38 -0.58 18.10 17.77
C ILE A 38 -0.98 16.62 17.81
N ARG A 39 -0.96 15.98 18.99
CA ARG A 39 -1.33 14.55 19.10
C ARG A 39 -2.82 14.37 18.83
N GLY A 40 -3.64 15.26 19.40
CA GLY A 40 -5.08 15.33 19.11
C GLY A 40 -5.36 15.53 17.61
N ALA A 41 -4.66 16.47 16.98
CA ALA A 41 -4.77 16.71 15.53
C ALA A 41 -4.41 15.47 14.69
N TYR A 42 -3.32 14.76 15.01
CA TYR A 42 -2.95 13.51 14.31
C TYR A 42 -3.95 12.38 14.55
N GLY A 43 -4.50 12.29 15.77
CA GLY A 43 -5.54 11.32 16.10
C GLY A 43 -6.81 11.54 15.28
N LEU A 44 -7.24 12.79 15.12
CA LEU A 44 -8.37 13.15 14.26
C LEU A 44 -8.06 12.89 12.78
N HIS A 45 -6.90 13.34 12.30
CA HIS A 45 -6.46 13.13 10.92
C HIS A 45 -6.49 11.65 10.51
N GLY A 46 -5.98 10.76 11.36
CA GLY A 46 -6.04 9.33 11.11
C GLY A 46 -7.47 8.81 11.01
N ARG A 47 -8.41 9.28 11.84
CA ARG A 47 -9.82 8.85 11.76
C ARG A 47 -10.50 9.35 10.48
N GLU A 48 -10.31 10.63 10.16
CA GLU A 48 -10.91 11.25 8.96
C GLU A 48 -10.40 10.60 7.68
N MET A 49 -9.09 10.37 7.57
CA MET A 49 -8.51 9.70 6.40
C MET A 49 -9.06 8.29 6.22
N ILE A 50 -9.16 7.50 7.28
CA ILE A 50 -9.72 6.14 7.21
C ILE A 50 -11.21 6.17 6.87
N GLY A 51 -11.98 7.09 7.45
CA GLY A 51 -13.38 7.30 7.13
C GLY A 51 -13.58 7.62 5.64
N TRP A 52 -12.79 8.56 5.12
CA TRP A 52 -12.82 8.95 3.71
C TRP A 52 -12.44 7.80 2.77
N LEU A 53 -11.35 7.08 3.05
CA LEU A 53 -10.92 5.92 2.25
C LEU A 53 -11.98 4.81 2.25
N THR A 54 -12.56 4.51 3.42
CA THR A 54 -13.60 3.49 3.56
C THR A 54 -14.89 3.89 2.84
N HIS A 55 -15.25 5.18 2.86
CA HIS A 55 -16.39 5.69 2.11
C HIS A 55 -16.20 5.49 0.60
N LEU A 56 -15.02 5.83 0.08
CA LEU A 56 -14.69 5.65 -1.33
C LEU A 56 -14.65 4.18 -1.74
N GLN A 57 -14.18 3.28 -0.87
CA GLN A 57 -14.20 1.83 -1.10
C GLN A 57 -15.63 1.31 -1.35
N HIS A 58 -16.63 1.83 -0.62
CA HIS A 58 -18.03 1.42 -0.75
C HIS A 58 -18.80 2.13 -1.87
N THR A 59 -18.15 3.00 -2.63
CA THR A 59 -18.79 3.71 -3.74
C THR A 59 -18.99 2.77 -4.93
N ARG A 60 -20.18 2.18 -5.03
CA ARG A 60 -20.52 1.19 -6.06
C ARG A 60 -20.43 1.76 -7.48
N GLY A 61 -19.98 0.93 -8.41
CA GLY A 61 -19.92 1.28 -9.84
C GLY A 61 -18.92 2.40 -10.16
N LYS A 62 -17.87 2.52 -9.34
CA LYS A 62 -16.76 3.45 -9.55
C LYS A 62 -15.43 2.72 -9.40
N HIS A 63 -14.45 3.12 -10.20
CA HIS A 63 -13.05 2.76 -10.02
C HIS A 63 -12.34 3.96 -9.40
N VAL A 64 -11.86 3.80 -8.17
CA VAL A 64 -11.15 4.86 -7.44
C VAL A 64 -9.65 4.55 -7.44
N TRP A 65 -8.87 5.47 -7.98
CA TRP A 65 -7.41 5.39 -8.05
C TRP A 65 -6.80 6.42 -7.12
N PHE A 66 -5.99 5.96 -6.18
CA PHE A 66 -5.15 6.81 -5.36
C PHE A 66 -3.73 6.79 -5.93
N VAL A 67 -3.26 7.93 -6.40
CA VAL A 67 -1.88 8.10 -6.84
C VAL A 67 -1.07 8.61 -5.66
N GLY A 68 0.11 8.06 -5.46
CA GLY A 68 1.02 8.43 -4.38
C GLY A 68 2.47 8.24 -4.80
N ILE A 69 3.37 8.91 -4.08
CA ILE A 69 4.81 8.75 -4.25
C ILE A 69 5.27 7.52 -3.46
N LEU A 70 6.29 6.82 -3.97
CA LEU A 70 6.93 5.72 -3.26
C LEU A 70 8.24 6.23 -2.64
N ASP A 71 8.37 6.12 -1.32
CA ASP A 71 9.61 6.39 -0.60
C ASP A 71 10.46 5.12 -0.52
N GLU A 72 11.77 5.25 -0.72
CA GLU A 72 12.78 4.27 -0.33
C GLU A 72 13.39 4.69 1.01
N ARG A 73 13.37 3.79 1.99
CA ARG A 73 13.92 4.01 3.33
C ARG A 73 14.81 2.84 3.74
N LEU A 74 15.64 3.06 4.75
CA LEU A 74 16.41 2.01 5.40
C LEU A 74 15.71 1.64 6.71
N ASP A 75 15.55 0.35 6.97
CA ASP A 75 15.11 -0.15 8.28
C ASP A 75 16.27 -0.18 9.29
N ASP A 76 15.98 -0.59 10.53
CA ASP A 76 16.97 -0.67 11.62
C ASP A 76 18.12 -1.66 11.33
N PHE A 77 17.97 -2.51 10.31
CA PHE A 77 18.98 -3.47 9.86
C PHE A 77 19.64 -3.06 8.54
N ASN A 78 19.51 -1.78 8.15
CA ASN A 78 20.07 -1.21 6.93
C ASN A 78 19.57 -1.89 5.64
N ARG A 79 18.35 -2.44 5.67
CA ARG A 79 17.68 -3.03 4.52
C ARG A 79 16.76 -2.00 3.87
N LYS A 80 16.69 -2.03 2.55
CA LYS A 80 15.78 -1.17 1.79
C LYS A 80 14.33 -1.59 2.03
N VAL A 81 13.49 -0.63 2.41
CA VAL A 81 12.05 -0.79 2.57
C VAL A 81 11.36 0.30 1.76
N PHE A 82 10.33 -0.11 1.02
CA PHE A 82 9.55 0.79 0.17
C PHE A 82 8.16 0.99 0.76
N GLN A 83 7.71 2.23 0.84
CA GLN A 83 6.39 2.56 1.39
C GLN A 83 5.77 3.76 0.66
N PRO A 84 4.44 3.82 0.53
CA PRO A 84 3.78 5.00 -0.02
C PRO A 84 3.99 6.20 0.91
N GLN A 85 4.27 7.35 0.33
CA GLN A 85 4.41 8.61 1.05
C GLN A 85 3.02 9.15 1.43
N ILE A 86 2.60 8.89 2.67
CA ILE A 86 1.31 9.33 3.19
C ILE A 86 1.51 9.97 4.56
N ASP A 87 0.90 11.13 4.78
CA ASP A 87 0.89 11.78 6.08
C ASP A 87 0.07 10.95 7.08
N GLY A 88 0.61 10.75 8.29
CA GLY A 88 -0.03 9.98 9.36
C GLY A 88 0.24 8.47 9.28
N SER A 89 0.80 7.92 10.36
CA SER A 89 1.18 6.50 10.44
C SER A 89 0.00 5.53 10.31
N LYS A 90 -1.16 5.87 10.87
CA LYS A 90 -2.36 5.03 10.82
C LYS A 90 -2.86 4.81 9.39
N THR A 91 -2.92 5.87 8.58
CA THR A 91 -3.43 5.82 7.22
C THR A 91 -2.58 4.88 6.35
N GLY A 92 -1.26 5.01 6.40
CA GLY A 92 -0.36 4.15 5.62
C GLY A 92 -0.45 2.68 5.99
N LEU A 93 -0.65 2.36 7.28
CA LEU A 93 -0.77 0.98 7.77
C LEU A 93 -2.09 0.31 7.36
N GLU A 94 -3.20 1.05 7.39
CA GLU A 94 -4.53 0.48 7.11
C GLU A 94 -4.91 0.53 5.63
N LEU A 95 -4.35 1.46 4.84
CA LEU A 95 -4.66 1.62 3.42
C LEU A 95 -4.58 0.30 2.63
N PRO A 96 -3.53 -0.55 2.78
CA PRO A 96 -3.47 -1.84 2.11
C PRO A 96 -4.59 -2.81 2.51
N GLY A 97 -5.24 -2.64 3.67
CA GLY A 97 -6.43 -3.43 4.04
C GLY A 97 -7.69 -2.98 3.30
N ILE A 98 -7.80 -1.68 3.04
CA ILE A 98 -8.98 -1.00 2.49
C ILE A 98 -9.06 -1.14 0.97
N VAL A 99 -7.99 -0.83 0.24
CA VAL A 99 -8.02 -0.89 -1.24
C VAL A 99 -8.07 -2.33 -1.74
N ASP A 100 -8.56 -2.59 -2.95
CA ASP A 100 -8.48 -3.94 -3.54
C ASP A 100 -7.12 -4.23 -4.17
N GLN A 101 -6.48 -3.18 -4.69
CA GLN A 101 -5.23 -3.24 -5.44
C GLN A 101 -4.20 -2.31 -4.80
N VAL A 102 -2.96 -2.78 -4.67
CA VAL A 102 -1.78 -1.94 -4.42
C VAL A 102 -0.81 -2.23 -5.55
N ILE A 103 -0.47 -1.23 -6.34
CA ILE A 103 0.36 -1.37 -7.53
C ILE A 103 1.55 -0.44 -7.39
N THR A 104 2.76 -1.00 -7.47
CA THR A 104 3.98 -0.20 -7.53
C THR A 104 4.45 -0.08 -8.96
N MET A 105 4.70 1.14 -9.44
CA MET A 105 5.41 1.37 -10.70
C MET A 105 6.90 1.50 -10.41
N ALA A 106 7.72 0.65 -11.03
CA ALA A 106 9.16 0.63 -10.82
C ALA A 106 9.90 0.26 -12.11
N ASP A 107 11.20 0.57 -12.15
CA ASP A 107 12.09 0.11 -13.21
C ASP A 107 12.63 -1.28 -12.84
N ILE A 108 12.38 -2.27 -13.70
CA ILE A 108 12.74 -3.67 -13.51
C ILE A 108 13.66 -4.09 -14.66
N PRO A 109 14.78 -4.80 -14.42
CA PRO A 109 15.63 -5.29 -15.49
C PRO A 109 14.91 -6.37 -16.32
N ASP A 110 15.03 -6.28 -17.64
CA ASP A 110 14.68 -7.36 -18.56
C ASP A 110 15.71 -8.51 -18.51
N PRO A 111 15.51 -9.63 -19.24
CA PRO A 111 16.50 -10.72 -19.29
C PRO A 111 17.89 -10.31 -19.79
N GLY A 112 18.01 -9.19 -20.52
CA GLY A 112 19.26 -8.60 -20.98
C GLY A 112 19.84 -7.54 -20.02
N GLY A 113 19.21 -7.33 -18.86
CA GLY A 113 19.60 -6.36 -17.85
C GLY A 113 19.18 -4.91 -18.13
N GLN A 114 18.41 -4.64 -19.19
CA GLN A 114 17.95 -3.30 -19.51
C GLN A 114 16.77 -2.90 -18.61
N PRO A 115 16.78 -1.72 -17.99
CA PRO A 115 15.69 -1.28 -17.14
C PRO A 115 14.43 -1.02 -17.99
N GLN A 116 13.32 -1.63 -17.58
CA GLN A 116 12.00 -1.42 -18.16
C GLN A 116 11.02 -0.97 -17.08
N ARG A 117 10.23 0.07 -17.38
CA ARG A 117 9.17 0.48 -16.47
C ARG A 117 8.05 -0.55 -16.48
N ALA A 118 7.64 -0.99 -15.30
CA ALA A 118 6.58 -1.97 -15.15
C ALA A 118 5.76 -1.74 -13.90
N PHE A 119 4.59 -2.40 -13.84
CA PHE A 119 3.77 -2.48 -12.64
C PHE A 119 4.07 -3.78 -11.89
N VAL A 120 4.33 -3.67 -10.60
CA VAL A 120 4.45 -4.79 -9.66
C VAL A 120 3.13 -4.94 -8.94
N CYS A 121 2.50 -6.10 -9.08
CA CYS A 121 1.11 -6.32 -8.66
C CYS A 121 0.96 -7.33 -7.53
N GLN A 122 1.96 -8.18 -7.27
CA GLN A 122 1.87 -9.25 -6.27
C GLN A 122 2.72 -8.98 -5.03
N THR A 123 2.15 -9.26 -3.86
CA THR A 123 2.81 -9.12 -2.55
C THR A 123 4.11 -9.90 -2.47
N LEU A 124 4.12 -11.14 -2.98
CA LEU A 124 5.33 -11.95 -3.10
C LEU A 124 6.07 -11.58 -4.40
N ASN A 125 6.90 -10.54 -4.29
CA ASN A 125 7.79 -10.09 -5.36
C ASN A 125 9.24 -10.02 -4.87
N PRO A 126 10.24 -10.25 -5.74
CA PRO A 126 11.66 -10.30 -5.36
C PRO A 126 12.26 -8.94 -5.03
N TRP A 127 11.56 -7.84 -5.33
CA TRP A 127 12.06 -6.47 -5.16
C TRP A 127 11.65 -5.82 -3.84
N GLY A 128 10.74 -6.46 -3.08
CA GLY A 128 10.23 -5.91 -1.81
C GLY A 128 9.30 -4.71 -1.97
N PHE A 129 8.77 -4.46 -3.18
CA PHE A 129 7.84 -3.37 -3.41
C PHE A 129 6.46 -3.66 -2.78
N PRO A 130 5.79 -2.64 -2.21
CA PRO A 130 4.42 -2.80 -1.73
C PRO A 130 3.51 -3.07 -2.92
N ALA A 131 2.92 -4.26 -2.94
CA ALA A 131 2.05 -4.68 -4.01
C ALA A 131 1.00 -5.67 -3.48
N LYS A 132 -0.16 -5.68 -4.11
CA LYS A 132 -1.27 -6.54 -3.74
C LYS A 132 -2.29 -6.60 -4.87
N ASP A 133 -2.67 -7.80 -5.26
CA ASP A 133 -3.79 -8.06 -6.16
C ASP A 133 -4.83 -8.94 -5.47
N ARG A 134 -5.97 -8.35 -5.07
CA ARG A 134 -7.11 -9.11 -4.52
C ARG A 134 -7.96 -9.76 -5.62
N SER A 135 -7.80 -9.35 -6.88
CA SER A 135 -8.53 -9.94 -8.01
C SER A 135 -8.00 -11.33 -8.38
N GLY A 136 -6.73 -11.61 -8.07
CA GLY A 136 -6.03 -12.84 -8.39
C GLY A 136 -5.80 -13.04 -9.90
N ARG A 137 -5.89 -11.97 -10.69
CA ARG A 137 -5.85 -12.00 -12.16
C ARG A 137 -4.58 -11.40 -12.73
N LEU A 138 -3.87 -10.62 -11.93
CA LEU A 138 -2.64 -9.97 -12.37
C LEU A 138 -1.46 -10.89 -12.19
N ASP A 139 -0.56 -10.86 -13.17
CA ASP A 139 0.76 -11.46 -13.05
C ASP A 139 1.60 -10.66 -12.05
N ARG A 140 2.74 -11.20 -11.64
CA ARG A 140 3.65 -10.48 -10.72
C ARG A 140 4.06 -9.12 -11.28
N VAL A 141 4.29 -9.09 -12.59
CA VAL A 141 4.70 -7.90 -13.35
C VAL A 141 3.76 -7.72 -14.53
N GLU A 142 3.27 -6.50 -14.71
CA GLU A 142 2.41 -6.10 -15.82
C GLU A 142 3.04 -4.92 -16.57
N ALA A 143 2.67 -4.76 -17.85
CA ALA A 143 3.01 -3.55 -18.59
C ALA A 143 2.44 -2.30 -17.89
N PRO A 144 3.14 -1.15 -17.93
CA PRO A 144 2.73 0.07 -17.23
C PRO A 144 1.59 0.80 -17.96
N HIS A 145 0.44 0.12 -18.13
CA HIS A 145 -0.72 0.60 -18.88
C HIS A 145 -2.00 0.38 -18.07
N LEU A 146 -2.50 1.44 -17.43
CA LEU A 146 -3.66 1.37 -16.52
C LEU A 146 -4.92 0.79 -17.17
N GLY A 147 -5.22 1.14 -18.43
CA GLY A 147 -6.38 0.59 -19.15
C GLY A 147 -6.35 -0.95 -19.27
N ARG A 148 -5.25 -1.50 -19.80
CA ARG A 148 -5.02 -2.96 -19.88
C ARG A 148 -5.03 -3.64 -18.51
N LEU A 149 -4.45 -3.00 -17.50
CA LEU A 149 -4.46 -3.50 -16.13
C LEU A 149 -5.90 -3.65 -15.61
N MET A 150 -6.72 -2.60 -15.80
CA MET A 150 -8.13 -2.59 -15.43
C MET A 150 -8.95 -3.64 -16.19
N GLU A 151 -8.75 -3.73 -17.50
CA GLU A 151 -9.39 -4.77 -18.32
C GLU A 151 -9.07 -6.16 -17.77
N LYS A 152 -7.81 -6.43 -17.40
CA LYS A 152 -7.40 -7.72 -16.83
C LYS A 152 -8.04 -7.98 -15.48
N ILE A 153 -8.10 -6.99 -14.58
CA ILE A 153 -8.77 -7.08 -13.28
C ILE A 153 -10.27 -7.41 -13.41
N GLN A 154 -10.95 -6.87 -14.42
CA GLN A 154 -12.39 -7.01 -14.61
C GLN A 154 -12.82 -8.31 -15.30
N ARG A 155 -11.89 -9.05 -15.93
CA ARG A 155 -12.21 -10.31 -16.61
C ARG A 155 -12.88 -11.31 -15.66
N PRO A 156 -13.69 -12.25 -16.16
CA PRO A 156 -14.12 -13.39 -15.37
C PRO A 156 -12.91 -14.09 -14.75
N ALA A 157 -13.03 -14.47 -13.47
CA ALA A 157 -11.97 -15.20 -12.80
C ALA A 157 -11.83 -16.59 -13.47
N VAL A 158 -10.60 -16.97 -13.85
CA VAL A 158 -10.31 -18.35 -14.29
C VAL A 158 -10.72 -19.33 -13.17
N PRO A 159 -11.36 -20.47 -13.43
CA PRO A 159 -11.75 -21.40 -12.38
C PRO A 159 -10.61 -21.71 -11.41
N ALA A 160 -10.91 -21.78 -10.10
CA ALA A 160 -9.91 -22.04 -9.08
C ALA A 160 -9.14 -23.35 -9.34
N SER A 161 -9.81 -24.34 -9.93
CA SER A 161 -9.24 -25.62 -10.35
C SER A 161 -8.12 -25.50 -11.39
N GLU A 162 -8.13 -24.45 -12.21
CA GLU A 162 -7.13 -24.22 -13.26
C GLU A 162 -5.97 -23.32 -12.78
N ARG A 163 -6.15 -22.61 -11.66
CA ARG A 163 -5.18 -21.63 -11.14
C ARG A 163 -4.48 -22.05 -9.86
N LEU A 164 -5.09 -22.93 -9.06
CA LEU A 164 -4.55 -23.36 -7.78
C LEU A 164 -3.97 -24.77 -7.89
N THR A 165 -2.67 -24.87 -7.70
CA THR A 165 -2.01 -26.12 -7.36
C THR A 165 -1.96 -26.25 -5.85
N TRP A 166 -2.32 -27.41 -5.32
CA TRP A 166 -2.27 -27.72 -3.88
C TRP A 166 -1.10 -28.67 -3.59
N PRO A 167 0.17 -28.22 -3.76
CA PRO A 167 1.29 -29.06 -3.39
C PRO A 167 1.25 -29.33 -1.89
N PRO A 168 1.69 -30.51 -1.43
CA PRO A 168 1.92 -30.77 -0.02
C PRO A 168 2.82 -29.68 0.57
N VAL A 169 2.39 -29.06 1.66
CA VAL A 169 3.22 -28.10 2.40
C VAL A 169 4.07 -28.89 3.39
N THR A 170 5.36 -29.02 3.10
CA THR A 170 6.34 -29.57 4.05
C THR A 170 7.10 -28.40 4.66
N PRO A 171 6.75 -27.96 5.89
CA PRO A 171 7.53 -26.93 6.57
C PRO A 171 8.94 -27.47 6.86
N ALA A 172 9.96 -26.62 6.68
CA ALA A 172 11.29 -26.92 7.17
C ALA A 172 11.29 -26.80 8.71
N ASP A 173 12.03 -27.68 9.38
CA ASP A 173 12.28 -27.52 10.80
C ASP A 173 13.00 -26.19 11.05
N PRO A 174 12.65 -25.45 12.12
CA PRO A 174 13.32 -24.20 12.44
C PRO A 174 14.82 -24.44 12.63
N ALA A 175 15.65 -23.61 12.00
CA ALA A 175 17.10 -23.72 12.12
C ALA A 175 17.50 -23.64 13.61
N PRO A 176 18.44 -24.49 14.08
CA PRO A 176 18.91 -24.44 15.45
C PRO A 176 19.47 -23.04 15.73
N ALA A 177 19.16 -22.50 16.92
CA ALA A 177 19.64 -21.19 17.35
C ALA A 177 21.18 -21.14 17.25
N PRO A 178 21.76 -20.01 16.79
CA PRO A 178 23.20 -19.85 16.75
C PRO A 178 23.78 -20.05 18.16
N ALA A 179 24.88 -20.81 18.26
CA ALA A 179 25.56 -21.04 19.53
C ALA A 179 26.00 -19.70 20.14
N PRO A 180 25.92 -19.52 21.46
CA PRO A 180 26.38 -18.30 22.11
C PRO A 180 27.86 -18.08 21.80
N GLU A 181 28.21 -16.87 21.36
CA GLU A 181 29.60 -16.48 21.14
C GLU A 181 30.37 -16.62 22.46
N PRO A 182 31.58 -17.22 22.47
CA PRO A 182 32.39 -17.29 23.67
C PRO A 182 32.75 -15.88 24.12
N GLY A 183 32.28 -15.50 25.31
CA GLY A 183 32.57 -14.20 25.90
C GLY A 183 34.08 -13.97 25.99
N HIS A 184 34.54 -12.85 25.44
CA HIS A 184 35.90 -12.36 25.67
C HIS A 184 36.04 -11.97 27.14
N GLY A 185 36.73 -12.81 27.91
CA GLY A 185 37.25 -12.48 29.23
C GLY A 185 38.60 -11.79 29.17
#